data_AF-A0A918W6Y4-F1
#
_entry.id   AF-A0A918W6Y4-F1
#
_cell.length_a   1.000
_cell.length_b   1.000
_cell.length_c   1.000
_cell.angle_alpha   90.00
_cell.angle_beta   90.00
_cell.angle_gamma   90.00
#
_symmetry.space_group_name_H-M   'P 1'
#
loop_
_entity.id
_entity.type
_entity.pdbx_description
1 polymer ?
#
loop_
_entity_poly.entity_id
_entity_poly.type
_entity_poly.pdbx_seq_one_letter_code
_entity_poly.pdbx_strand_id
1 'polypeptide(L)'
;MALGRLTLRDAFTRAGRRCRLATPEAFAMFAPHLTWFRPVAFLAAALLSACAGRAELTVAQGSGLDPVLPPPENALIPVVNPPNAVGWPDRRMPVAAPGLKVNAFATGLDHPRWLHVLPNGDVLVAETNAPPKQTPPSVKKLAMKLVMKKAGAAVPSANRITLLRDADGDGVAELRTPLLTGLFHPFGMALVGDRLYIANADGVVHVPYQTGDTRITEAPQRLAPLPGGPINHHWTKSLIASPDGTRLYAGVGSNSNIAESGMAAEAGRAAIHEIDIATGRTRVFASGLRNPVGMDWQPQSGQLWAAVNERDMLGSDLVPDYMTSVRDGGFYGWPYSYFGAHLDPRVKPPRPELVAQAIVPDYALGPHTASLGLVFYDGALMPQFAHGALIGQHGSWNRTPPSGYKVVFVPFENGQPVGLPRDVLTGFLGEGQDDAYGRPVGVEVARDGAILVADDVGNAVWRVTPAATPSEAPAPAASR
;
A
#
# COMPACT_ATOMS: atom_id res chain seq x y z
N MET A 1 -46.18 18.13 -43.12
CA MET A 1 -45.20 17.04 -43.30
C MET A 1 -43.86 17.54 -42.77
N ALA A 2 -43.47 17.06 -41.60
CA ALA A 2 -42.39 17.63 -40.79
C ALA A 2 -41.05 16.91 -41.01
N LEU A 3 -39.98 17.70 -41.07
CA LEU A 3 -38.59 17.26 -41.06
C LEU A 3 -38.24 16.54 -39.74
N GLY A 4 -37.55 15.39 -39.83
CA GLY A 4 -36.91 14.74 -38.70
C GLY A 4 -35.39 14.69 -38.90
N ARG A 5 -34.65 15.44 -38.09
CA ARG A 5 -33.17 15.36 -37.98
C ARG A 5 -32.80 14.09 -37.21
N LEU A 6 -32.07 13.16 -37.82
CA LEU A 6 -31.31 12.15 -37.06
C LEU A 6 -30.04 12.80 -36.52
N THR A 7 -29.88 12.80 -35.20
CA THR A 7 -28.68 13.27 -34.51
C THR A 7 -27.68 12.13 -34.33
N LEU A 8 -26.39 12.47 -34.29
CA LEU A 8 -25.21 11.60 -34.13
C LEU A 8 -25.14 10.77 -32.82
N ARG A 9 -26.24 10.64 -32.06
CA ARG A 9 -26.27 9.95 -30.76
C ARG A 9 -26.56 8.45 -30.82
N ASP A 10 -27.10 7.93 -31.93
CA ASP A 10 -27.53 6.51 -32.00
C ASP A 10 -26.47 5.54 -32.56
N ALA A 11 -25.29 6.02 -32.96
CA ALA A 11 -24.21 5.17 -33.45
C ALA A 11 -23.28 4.63 -32.33
N PHE A 12 -23.39 5.13 -31.10
CA PHE A 12 -22.45 4.80 -30.01
C PHE A 12 -22.84 3.61 -29.13
N THR A 13 -23.99 2.97 -29.34
CA THR A 13 -24.53 1.98 -28.39
C THR A 13 -24.40 0.52 -28.82
N ARG A 14 -23.69 0.17 -29.90
CA ARG A 14 -23.53 -1.24 -30.33
C ARG A 14 -22.13 -1.74 -30.68
N ALA A 15 -21.08 -0.92 -30.64
CA ALA A 15 -19.71 -1.37 -30.96
C ALA A 15 -18.89 -1.88 -29.74
N GLY A 16 -19.49 -1.94 -28.55
CA GLY A 16 -18.77 -2.25 -27.29
C GLY A 16 -18.58 -3.74 -26.97
N ARG A 17 -18.80 -4.69 -27.87
CA ARG A 17 -18.62 -6.11 -27.56
C ARG A 17 -17.97 -6.86 -28.72
N ARG A 18 -16.78 -7.40 -28.43
CA ARG A 18 -15.94 -8.33 -29.21
C ARG A 18 -14.88 -7.66 -30.11
N CYS A 19 -13.75 -7.31 -29.51
CA CYS A 19 -12.48 -7.46 -30.20
C CYS A 19 -12.09 -8.94 -30.17
N ARG A 20 -12.38 -9.69 -31.24
CA ARG A 20 -11.65 -10.92 -31.55
C ARG A 20 -10.64 -10.57 -32.62
N LEU A 21 -9.38 -10.91 -32.35
CA LEU A 21 -8.27 -10.81 -33.31
C LEU A 21 -8.64 -11.58 -34.59
N ALA A 22 -8.64 -10.91 -35.73
CA ALA A 22 -8.51 -11.57 -37.02
C ALA A 22 -7.02 -11.81 -37.28
N THR A 23 -6.65 -13.05 -37.59
CA THR A 23 -5.29 -13.45 -37.94
C THR A 23 -4.81 -12.79 -39.25
N PRO A 24 -3.49 -12.59 -39.43
CA PRO A 24 -2.96 -11.86 -40.56
C PRO A 24 -2.78 -12.76 -41.78
N GLU A 25 -3.87 -13.14 -42.45
CA GLU A 25 -3.82 -13.73 -43.79
C GLU A 25 -4.93 -13.15 -44.67
N ALA A 26 -4.70 -11.97 -45.22
CA ALA A 26 -5.30 -11.50 -46.48
C ALA A 26 -4.89 -10.04 -46.74
N PHE A 27 -3.66 -9.79 -47.19
CA PHE A 27 -3.35 -8.54 -47.89
C PHE A 27 -2.24 -8.78 -48.92
N ALA A 28 -2.61 -9.44 -50.02
CA ALA A 28 -1.83 -9.42 -51.24
C ALA A 28 -2.78 -9.20 -52.42
N MET A 29 -2.40 -8.26 -53.28
CA MET A 29 -3.01 -7.82 -54.55
C MET A 29 -3.92 -6.59 -54.46
N PHE A 30 -3.38 -5.41 -54.79
CA PHE A 30 -3.75 -4.56 -55.93
C PHE A 30 -2.94 -3.23 -55.91
N ALA A 31 -2.12 -3.07 -56.96
CA ALA A 31 -1.69 -1.88 -57.73
C ALA A 31 -1.59 -0.44 -57.13
N PRO A 32 -0.74 0.43 -57.72
CA PRO A 32 -0.08 1.53 -57.03
C PRO A 32 -0.68 2.90 -57.35
N HIS A 33 -1.65 3.39 -56.58
CA HIS A 33 -1.95 4.82 -56.48
C HIS A 33 -2.65 5.09 -55.15
N LEU A 34 -1.92 5.47 -54.08
CA LEU A 34 -2.56 6.12 -52.93
C LEU A 34 -1.57 6.94 -52.08
N THR A 35 -1.52 8.25 -52.33
CA THR A 35 -0.88 9.23 -51.44
C THR A 35 -1.75 9.57 -50.21
N TRP A 36 -2.86 8.88 -50.00
CA TRP A 36 -3.82 9.11 -48.91
C TRP A 36 -3.75 8.10 -47.74
N PHE A 37 -2.86 7.09 -47.79
CA PHE A 37 -2.77 6.07 -46.72
C PHE A 37 -1.91 6.46 -45.50
N ARG A 38 -1.06 7.49 -45.61
CA ARG A 38 -0.16 7.89 -44.50
C ARG A 38 -0.92 8.41 -43.26
N PRO A 39 -1.94 9.30 -43.36
CA PRO A 39 -2.67 9.75 -42.17
C PRO A 39 -3.52 8.65 -41.52
N VAL A 40 -4.06 7.70 -42.31
CA VAL A 40 -4.87 6.58 -41.79
C VAL A 40 -4.00 5.57 -41.04
N ALA A 41 -2.79 5.27 -41.53
CA ALA A 41 -1.83 4.42 -40.81
C ALA A 41 -1.32 5.07 -39.51
N PHE A 42 -1.12 6.39 -39.48
CA PHE A 42 -0.79 7.12 -38.26
C PHE A 42 -1.96 7.17 -37.26
N LEU A 43 -3.20 7.35 -37.73
CA LEU A 43 -4.39 7.30 -36.86
C LEU A 43 -4.63 5.89 -36.30
N ALA A 44 -4.45 4.85 -37.11
CA ALA A 44 -4.58 3.46 -36.68
C ALA A 44 -3.48 3.06 -35.69
N ALA A 45 -2.23 3.50 -35.91
CA ALA A 45 -1.14 3.31 -34.95
C ALA A 45 -1.36 4.08 -33.64
N ALA A 46 -1.94 5.29 -33.69
CA ALA A 46 -2.30 6.08 -32.52
C ALA A 46 -3.52 5.53 -31.75
N LEU A 47 -4.45 4.87 -32.44
CA LEU A 47 -5.58 4.16 -31.80
C LEU A 47 -5.15 2.82 -31.21
N LEU A 48 -4.20 2.11 -31.84
CA LEU A 48 -3.62 0.87 -31.30
C LEU A 48 -2.74 1.12 -30.08
N SER A 49 -2.03 2.26 -30.00
CA SER A 49 -1.27 2.65 -28.81
C SER A 49 -2.18 3.11 -27.64
N ALA A 50 -3.41 3.54 -27.92
CA ALA A 50 -4.36 3.96 -26.88
C ALA A 50 -4.97 2.78 -26.09
N CYS A 51 -4.89 1.55 -26.61
CA CYS A 51 -5.32 0.33 -25.90
C CYS A 51 -4.19 -0.37 -25.13
N ALA A 52 -2.92 -0.08 -25.47
CA ALA A 52 -1.78 -0.72 -24.82
C ALA A 52 -1.66 -0.27 -23.36
N GLY A 53 -1.57 -1.23 -22.42
CA GLY A 53 -1.37 -0.96 -21.00
C GLY A 53 -2.63 -0.68 -20.19
N ARG A 54 -3.83 -0.86 -20.75
CA ARG A 54 -5.07 -0.88 -19.96
C ARG A 54 -5.29 -2.29 -19.41
N ALA A 55 -5.78 -2.39 -18.18
CA ALA A 55 -6.16 -3.65 -17.56
C ALA A 55 -7.25 -4.36 -18.38
N GLU A 56 -7.04 -5.65 -18.58
CA GLU A 56 -8.01 -6.61 -19.11
C GLU A 56 -8.72 -7.36 -17.98
N LEU A 57 -8.07 -7.49 -16.82
CA LEU A 57 -8.60 -8.15 -15.63
C LEU A 57 -9.17 -7.15 -14.62
N THR A 58 -10.19 -7.61 -13.89
CA THR A 58 -10.61 -6.93 -12.67
C THR A 58 -9.58 -7.17 -11.57
N VAL A 59 -9.47 -6.24 -10.60
CA VAL A 59 -8.57 -6.41 -9.46
C VAL A 59 -8.87 -7.71 -8.71
N ALA A 60 -10.14 -8.06 -8.55
CA ALA A 60 -10.58 -9.29 -7.89
C ALA A 60 -10.08 -10.57 -8.56
N GLN A 61 -9.90 -10.59 -9.89
CA GLN A 61 -9.32 -11.74 -10.59
C GLN A 61 -7.82 -11.92 -10.30
N GLY A 62 -7.11 -10.84 -9.94
CA GLY A 62 -5.70 -10.88 -9.52
C GLY A 62 -5.53 -10.92 -8.00
N SER A 63 -6.58 -11.21 -7.23
CA SER A 63 -6.57 -11.28 -5.77
C SER A 63 -7.01 -12.66 -5.28
N GLY A 64 -6.76 -12.96 -4.00
CA GLY A 64 -7.16 -14.23 -3.38
C GLY A 64 -6.03 -15.26 -3.31
N LEU A 65 -6.41 -16.49 -2.99
CA LEU A 65 -5.51 -17.64 -2.90
C LEU A 65 -4.97 -18.07 -4.27
N ASP A 66 -5.81 -17.97 -5.31
CA ASP A 66 -5.52 -18.41 -6.68
C ASP A 66 -5.68 -17.25 -7.68
N PRO A 67 -4.78 -16.24 -7.67
CA PRO A 67 -4.88 -15.11 -8.57
C PRO A 67 -4.61 -15.53 -10.02
N VAL A 68 -5.31 -14.89 -10.96
CA VAL A 68 -4.97 -14.97 -12.38
C VAL A 68 -3.71 -14.15 -12.63
N LEU A 69 -2.64 -14.82 -13.08
CA LEU A 69 -1.39 -14.19 -13.47
C LEU A 69 -1.25 -14.20 -15.00
N PRO A 70 -1.61 -13.12 -15.70
CA PRO A 70 -1.44 -13.05 -17.15
C PRO A 70 0.06 -13.02 -17.52
N PRO A 71 0.42 -13.35 -18.77
CA PRO A 71 1.79 -13.17 -19.23
C PRO A 71 2.20 -11.69 -19.17
N PRO A 72 3.50 -11.39 -18.97
CA PRO A 72 3.97 -10.02 -18.85
C PRO A 72 3.78 -9.23 -20.16
N GLU A 73 3.31 -7.99 -20.04
CA GLU A 73 3.18 -7.07 -21.18
C GLU A 73 4.53 -6.41 -21.50
N ASN A 74 5.00 -6.55 -22.75
CA ASN A 74 6.17 -5.84 -23.27
C ASN A 74 5.73 -4.59 -24.04
N ALA A 75 5.16 -3.62 -23.33
CA ALA A 75 4.80 -2.34 -23.94
C ALA A 75 6.03 -1.44 -24.10
N LEU A 76 6.19 -0.81 -25.27
CA LEU A 76 7.24 0.19 -25.54
C LEU A 76 7.12 1.43 -24.63
N ILE A 77 5.90 1.74 -24.18
CA ILE A 77 5.61 2.83 -23.25
C ILE A 77 5.02 2.21 -21.99
N PRO A 78 5.64 2.38 -20.82
CA PRO A 78 5.12 1.85 -19.57
C PRO A 78 3.87 2.61 -19.10
N VAL A 79 2.99 1.91 -18.39
CA VAL A 79 1.81 2.49 -17.76
C VAL A 79 2.26 3.34 -16.57
N VAL A 80 2.06 4.65 -16.66
CA VAL A 80 2.31 5.61 -15.57
C VAL A 80 1.16 6.59 -15.56
N ASN A 81 0.26 6.44 -14.60
CA ASN A 81 -0.95 7.25 -14.49
C ASN A 81 -1.37 7.46 -13.02
N PRO A 82 -0.56 8.17 -12.20
CA PRO A 82 -0.99 8.50 -10.85
C PRO A 82 -2.16 9.51 -10.88
N PRO A 83 -3.16 9.33 -10.01
CA PRO A 83 -4.11 10.39 -9.67
C PRO A 83 -3.42 11.64 -9.10
N ASN A 84 -4.03 12.80 -9.23
CA ASN A 84 -3.65 14.03 -8.52
C ASN A 84 -3.95 13.87 -7.03
N ALA A 85 -2.97 14.05 -6.17
CA ALA A 85 -3.17 14.20 -4.74
C ALA A 85 -3.71 15.60 -4.45
N VAL A 86 -5.00 15.69 -4.10
CA VAL A 86 -5.70 16.97 -3.90
C VAL A 86 -6.15 17.19 -2.45
N GLY A 87 -6.09 16.16 -1.61
CA GLY A 87 -6.60 16.22 -0.23
C GLY A 87 -8.14 16.18 -0.18
N TRP A 88 -8.70 16.09 1.02
CA TRP A 88 -10.15 16.06 1.21
C TRP A 88 -10.77 17.45 1.01
N PRO A 89 -11.81 17.58 0.16
CA PRO A 89 -12.67 18.76 0.16
C PRO A 89 -13.37 18.93 1.52
N ASP A 90 -13.73 20.17 1.86
CA ASP A 90 -14.41 20.48 3.13
C ASP A 90 -15.59 19.55 3.42
N ARG A 91 -15.60 18.96 4.62
CA ARG A 91 -16.64 18.04 5.13
C ARG A 91 -16.79 16.72 4.38
N ARG A 92 -15.93 16.43 3.38
CA ARG A 92 -15.89 15.11 2.74
C ARG A 92 -15.01 14.16 3.56
N MET A 93 -15.43 12.90 3.60
CA MET A 93 -14.79 11.82 4.33
C MET A 93 -14.81 10.55 3.48
N PRO A 94 -13.98 9.55 3.82
CA PRO A 94 -14.10 8.24 3.19
C PRO A 94 -15.45 7.60 3.51
N VAL A 95 -15.79 6.57 2.74
CA VAL A 95 -17.06 5.85 2.82
C VAL A 95 -16.81 4.52 3.52
N ALA A 96 -17.37 4.36 4.72
CA ALA A 96 -17.32 3.11 5.47
C ALA A 96 -18.27 2.06 4.85
N ALA A 97 -17.91 0.79 4.99
CA ALA A 97 -18.76 -0.32 4.55
C ALA A 97 -20.11 -0.35 5.29
N PRO A 98 -21.16 -1.01 4.74
CA PRO A 98 -22.45 -1.13 5.41
C PRO A 98 -22.34 -1.65 6.84
N GLY A 99 -23.09 -1.04 7.76
CA GLY A 99 -23.04 -1.36 9.19
C GLY A 99 -21.89 -0.70 9.95
N LEU A 100 -21.03 0.05 9.27
CA LEU A 100 -19.96 0.85 9.87
C LEU A 100 -20.21 2.35 9.69
N LYS A 101 -19.58 3.14 10.55
CA LYS A 101 -19.43 4.59 10.41
C LYS A 101 -17.95 4.94 10.49
N VAL A 102 -17.60 6.10 9.94
CA VAL A 102 -16.26 6.67 10.04
C VAL A 102 -16.36 8.10 10.55
N ASN A 103 -15.39 8.52 11.35
CA ASN A 103 -15.14 9.90 11.73
C ASN A 103 -13.64 10.22 11.58
N ALA A 104 -13.29 11.49 11.49
CA ALA A 104 -11.89 11.89 11.62
C ALA A 104 -11.51 11.79 13.11
N PHE A 105 -10.49 11.00 13.42
CA PHE A 105 -9.86 10.95 14.74
C PHE A 105 -8.99 12.18 14.96
N ALA A 106 -8.21 12.54 13.92
CA ALA A 106 -7.44 13.76 13.87
C ALA A 106 -7.27 14.21 12.41
N THR A 107 -7.15 15.52 12.20
CA THR A 107 -6.88 16.15 10.89
C THR A 107 -5.78 17.20 11.00
N GLY A 108 -5.32 17.72 9.86
CA GLY A 108 -4.27 18.74 9.81
C GLY A 108 -2.91 18.19 10.24
N LEU A 109 -2.69 16.88 10.07
CA LEU A 109 -1.39 16.24 10.23
C LEU A 109 -0.47 16.59 9.05
N ASP A 110 0.80 16.23 9.15
CA ASP A 110 1.82 16.48 8.13
C ASP A 110 2.33 15.13 7.62
N HIS A 111 1.66 14.64 6.57
CA HIS A 111 1.94 13.35 5.94
C HIS A 111 2.00 12.19 6.97
N PRO A 112 0.90 11.91 7.69
CA PRO A 112 0.85 10.81 8.66
C PRO A 112 0.96 9.46 7.94
N ARG A 113 1.97 8.67 8.30
CA ARG A 113 2.29 7.42 7.59
C ARG A 113 2.03 6.17 8.42
N TRP A 114 2.54 6.12 9.64
CA TRP A 114 2.46 4.93 10.48
C TRP A 114 1.78 5.25 11.81
N LEU A 115 1.07 4.26 12.35
CA LEU A 115 0.37 4.36 13.63
C LEU A 115 0.97 3.36 14.61
N HIS A 116 0.88 3.66 15.90
CA HIS A 116 1.12 2.69 16.97
C HIS A 116 0.25 3.04 18.16
N VAL A 117 -0.57 2.09 18.63
CA VAL A 117 -1.47 2.30 19.76
C VAL A 117 -0.76 1.85 21.04
N LEU A 118 -0.61 2.78 21.99
CA LEU A 118 0.01 2.52 23.28
C LEU A 118 -0.97 1.84 24.25
N PRO A 119 -0.49 1.13 25.29
CA PRO A 119 -1.36 0.42 26.24
C PRO A 119 -2.41 1.28 26.95
N ASN A 120 -2.15 2.58 27.13
CA ASN A 120 -3.10 3.51 27.73
C ASN A 120 -4.20 3.96 26.75
N GLY A 121 -4.07 3.71 25.45
CA GLY A 121 -4.98 4.14 24.39
C GLY A 121 -4.49 5.34 23.59
N ASP A 122 -3.35 5.94 23.94
CA ASP A 122 -2.74 6.99 23.14
C ASP A 122 -2.31 6.43 21.78
N VAL A 123 -2.47 7.24 20.73
CA VAL A 123 -2.11 6.87 19.36
C VAL A 123 -0.88 7.68 18.94
N LEU A 124 0.21 6.99 18.65
CA LEU A 124 1.40 7.58 18.06
C LEU A 124 1.28 7.60 16.55
N VAL A 125 1.67 8.73 15.94
CA VAL A 125 1.62 8.94 14.50
C VAL A 125 2.99 9.37 14.00
N ALA A 126 3.58 8.60 13.08
CA ALA A 126 4.78 9.00 12.38
C ALA A 126 4.42 9.99 11.25
N GLU A 127 4.76 11.26 11.44
CA GLU A 127 4.64 12.33 10.45
C GLU A 127 6.00 12.47 9.73
N THR A 128 6.06 11.99 8.49
CA THR A 128 7.34 11.80 7.78
C THR A 128 7.19 11.87 6.27
N ASN A 129 8.26 12.20 5.54
CA ASN A 129 8.32 12.10 4.08
C ASN A 129 9.68 11.52 3.65
N ALA A 130 9.86 11.21 2.36
CA ALA A 130 11.09 10.63 1.84
C ALA A 130 12.32 11.52 2.05
N PRO A 131 13.52 10.95 2.28
CA PRO A 131 14.77 11.69 2.22
C PRO A 131 14.98 12.37 0.85
N PRO A 132 15.61 13.55 0.78
CA PRO A 132 15.98 14.17 -0.48
C PRO A 132 16.85 13.23 -1.32
N LYS A 133 16.46 12.96 -2.58
CA LYS A 133 17.24 12.09 -3.48
C LYS A 133 18.57 12.73 -3.89
N GLN A 134 19.69 12.08 -3.58
CA GLN A 134 21.06 12.53 -3.91
C GLN A 134 21.51 12.19 -5.35
N THR A 135 20.66 12.37 -6.36
CA THR A 135 20.98 12.02 -7.76
C THR A 135 21.30 13.25 -8.62
N PRO A 136 22.34 13.22 -9.50
CA PRO A 136 22.60 14.30 -10.46
C PRO A 136 21.40 14.57 -11.39
N PRO A 137 21.26 15.79 -11.94
CA PRO A 137 20.12 16.15 -12.78
C PRO A 137 20.06 15.33 -14.08
N SER A 138 18.87 14.84 -14.44
CA SER A 138 18.57 14.17 -15.70
C SER A 138 17.13 14.48 -16.16
N VAL A 139 16.83 14.30 -17.45
CA VAL A 139 15.45 14.47 -18.00
C VAL A 139 14.45 13.53 -17.29
N LYS A 140 14.89 12.32 -16.93
CA LYS A 140 14.13 11.36 -16.12
C LYS A 140 13.79 11.91 -14.72
N LYS A 141 14.66 12.73 -14.12
CA LYS A 141 14.41 13.41 -12.83
C LYS A 141 13.32 14.48 -12.93
N LEU A 142 13.25 15.21 -14.05
CA LEU A 142 12.21 16.23 -14.26
C LEU A 142 10.82 15.60 -14.38
N ALA A 143 10.69 14.55 -15.18
CA ALA A 143 9.46 13.77 -15.31
C ALA A 143 9.05 13.13 -13.97
N MET A 144 10.00 12.51 -13.26
CA MET A 144 9.75 11.93 -11.93
C MET A 144 9.35 12.99 -10.89
N LYS A 145 9.93 14.20 -10.94
CA LYS A 145 9.56 15.30 -10.03
C LYS A 145 8.14 15.79 -10.27
N LEU A 146 7.69 15.85 -11.53
CA LEU A 146 6.30 16.21 -11.88
C LEU A 146 5.31 15.14 -11.41
N VAL A 147 5.64 13.86 -11.59
CA VAL A 147 4.87 12.71 -11.07
C VAL A 147 4.78 12.74 -9.55
N MET A 148 5.89 12.95 -8.85
CA MET A 148 5.94 13.00 -7.37
C MET A 148 5.19 14.22 -6.80
N LYS A 149 5.27 15.37 -7.48
CA LYS A 149 4.46 16.56 -7.14
C LYS A 149 2.98 16.25 -7.31
N LYS A 150 2.59 15.63 -8.42
CA LYS A 150 1.21 15.19 -8.67
C LYS A 150 0.75 14.17 -7.62
N ALA A 151 1.63 13.32 -7.11
CA ALA A 151 1.34 12.31 -6.10
C ALA A 151 1.41 12.80 -4.63
N GLY A 152 1.67 14.08 -4.37
CA GLY A 152 1.68 14.67 -3.02
C GLY A 152 2.95 14.44 -2.19
N ALA A 153 4.03 13.91 -2.78
CA ALA A 153 5.26 13.50 -2.06
C ALA A 153 6.42 14.53 -2.14
N ALA A 154 6.11 15.83 -2.26
CA ALA A 154 7.09 16.88 -2.55
C ALA A 154 7.39 17.84 -1.38
N VAL A 155 6.78 17.63 -0.21
CA VAL A 155 6.98 18.47 0.98
C VAL A 155 8.13 17.92 1.85
N PRO A 156 8.87 18.78 2.58
CA PRO A 156 9.88 18.32 3.54
C PRO A 156 9.27 17.37 4.58
N SER A 157 10.07 16.42 5.07
CA SER A 157 9.65 15.52 6.15
C SER A 157 9.52 16.28 7.47
N ALA A 158 8.38 16.11 8.15
CA ALA A 158 8.17 16.63 9.50
C ALA A 158 9.13 16.03 10.54
N ASN A 159 9.60 14.80 10.31
CA ASN A 159 10.61 14.13 11.13
C ASN A 159 10.24 14.07 12.62
N ARG A 160 8.98 13.69 12.90
CA ARG A 160 8.44 13.64 14.27
C ARG A 160 7.49 12.46 14.48
N ILE A 161 7.35 12.07 15.74
CA ILE A 161 6.23 11.26 16.23
C ILE A 161 5.29 12.19 16.99
N THR A 162 4.02 12.22 16.59
CA THR A 162 2.95 12.96 17.28
C THR A 162 2.11 12.00 18.11
N LEU A 163 1.82 12.39 19.35
CA LEU A 163 0.87 11.70 20.21
C LEU A 163 -0.50 12.35 20.06
N LEU A 164 -1.49 11.49 19.85
CA LEU A 164 -2.91 11.81 19.83
C LEU A 164 -3.59 11.11 21.00
N ARG A 165 -4.42 11.82 21.76
CA ARG A 165 -5.23 11.26 22.84
C ARG A 165 -6.66 11.77 22.76
N ASP A 166 -7.57 10.81 22.74
CA ASP A 166 -9.02 10.97 22.94
C ASP A 166 -9.29 10.83 24.44
N ALA A 167 -9.51 11.98 25.09
CA ALA A 167 -9.58 12.10 26.54
C ALA A 167 -10.99 11.83 27.08
N ASP A 168 -12.03 12.05 26.27
CA ASP A 168 -13.42 11.84 26.66
C ASP A 168 -14.08 10.60 26.04
N GLY A 169 -13.37 9.93 25.12
CA GLY A 169 -13.79 8.68 24.48
C GLY A 169 -14.81 8.88 23.36
N ASP A 170 -14.97 10.09 22.83
CA ASP A 170 -15.95 10.38 21.78
C ASP A 170 -15.51 9.91 20.38
N GLY A 171 -14.25 9.51 20.25
CA GLY A 171 -13.64 9.06 19.01
C GLY A 171 -12.88 10.16 18.25
N VAL A 172 -12.66 11.33 18.84
CA VAL A 172 -11.82 12.42 18.33
C VAL A 172 -10.67 12.64 19.31
N ALA A 173 -9.49 13.04 18.81
CA ALA A 173 -8.36 13.35 19.68
C ALA A 173 -8.35 14.83 20.08
N GLU A 174 -8.50 15.12 21.38
CA GLU A 174 -8.41 16.49 21.92
C GLU A 174 -6.96 16.92 22.08
N LEU A 175 -6.11 16.00 22.54
CA LEU A 175 -4.69 16.28 22.74
C LEU A 175 -3.91 15.85 21.52
N ARG A 176 -3.16 16.81 20.96
CA ARG A 176 -2.17 16.60 19.91
C ARG A 176 -0.86 17.28 20.29
N THR A 177 0.20 16.50 20.42
CA THR A 177 1.52 17.00 20.82
C THR A 177 2.64 16.26 20.10
N PRO A 178 3.70 16.96 19.64
CA PRO A 178 4.92 16.28 19.21
C PRO A 178 5.55 15.55 20.40
N LEU A 179 5.44 14.22 20.42
CA LEU A 179 6.07 13.38 21.44
C LEU A 179 7.59 13.39 21.27
N LEU A 180 8.06 13.23 20.02
CA LEU A 180 9.46 13.24 19.62
C LEU A 180 9.64 14.05 18.34
N THR A 181 10.73 14.81 18.25
CA THR A 181 11.10 15.58 17.04
C THR A 181 12.56 15.35 16.69
N GLY A 182 12.98 15.78 15.49
CA GLY A 182 14.38 15.68 15.06
C GLY A 182 14.81 14.25 14.68
N LEU A 183 13.86 13.37 14.38
CA LEU A 183 14.12 12.01 13.93
C LEU A 183 14.57 11.98 12.46
N PHE A 184 15.09 10.84 12.02
CA PHE A 184 15.53 10.68 10.63
C PHE A 184 14.52 9.86 9.83
N HIS A 185 13.52 10.55 9.25
CA HIS A 185 12.47 9.97 8.43
C HIS A 185 11.81 8.73 9.09
N PRO A 186 11.21 8.89 10.29
CA PRO A 186 10.73 7.79 11.11
C PRO A 186 9.51 7.11 10.50
N PHE A 187 9.37 5.79 10.64
CA PHE A 187 8.20 5.06 10.16
C PHE A 187 7.67 4.07 11.21
N GLY A 188 8.23 2.86 11.30
CA GLY A 188 7.78 1.85 12.25
C GLY A 188 8.08 2.21 13.70
N MET A 189 7.20 1.79 14.61
CA MET A 189 7.32 2.03 16.05
C MET A 189 6.93 0.77 16.83
N ALA A 190 7.58 0.53 17.96
CA ALA A 190 7.20 -0.54 18.89
C ALA A 190 7.54 -0.14 20.33
N LEU A 191 6.63 -0.37 21.27
CA LEU A 191 6.90 -0.24 22.69
C LEU A 191 7.28 -1.61 23.28
N VAL A 192 8.43 -1.69 23.96
CA VAL A 192 8.84 -2.88 24.73
C VAL A 192 9.30 -2.44 26.10
N GLY A 193 8.59 -2.87 27.15
CA GLY A 193 8.85 -2.42 28.51
C GLY A 193 8.69 -0.90 28.65
N ASP A 194 9.74 -0.24 29.12
CA ASP A 194 9.85 1.21 29.30
C ASP A 194 10.57 1.91 28.14
N ARG A 195 10.68 1.26 26.98
CA ARG A 195 11.40 1.79 25.82
C ARG A 195 10.52 1.82 24.58
N LEU A 196 10.42 3.00 23.98
CA LEU A 196 9.83 3.18 22.65
C LEU A 196 10.94 3.08 21.60
N TYR A 197 10.79 2.13 20.69
CA TYR A 197 11.68 1.90 19.56
C TYR A 197 11.09 2.54 18.31
N ILE A 198 11.93 3.20 17.53
CA ILE A 198 11.56 3.89 16.29
C ILE A 198 12.50 3.46 15.19
N ALA A 199 11.94 3.00 14.08
CA ALA A 199 12.68 2.69 12.86
C ALA A 199 12.79 3.95 12.00
N ASN A 200 13.97 4.56 12.05
CA ASN A 200 14.40 5.61 11.13
C ASN A 200 14.81 5.01 9.79
N ALA A 201 14.91 5.84 8.74
CA ALA A 201 15.26 5.38 7.40
C ALA A 201 16.66 4.75 7.27
N ASP A 202 17.51 4.86 8.30
CA ASP A 202 18.90 4.36 8.38
C ASP A 202 19.20 3.47 9.60
N GLY A 203 18.19 3.08 10.38
CA GLY A 203 18.40 2.25 11.56
C GLY A 203 17.28 2.34 12.59
N VAL A 204 17.43 1.56 13.66
CA VAL A 204 16.52 1.58 14.81
C VAL A 204 17.16 2.38 15.93
N VAL A 205 16.38 3.31 16.48
CA VAL A 205 16.71 4.05 17.69
C VAL A 205 15.70 3.73 18.79
N HIS A 206 16.03 4.04 20.03
CA HIS A 206 15.07 3.97 21.14
C HIS A 206 15.21 5.16 22.08
N VAL A 207 14.13 5.44 22.80
CA VAL A 207 14.05 6.42 23.89
C VAL A 207 13.35 5.78 25.09
N PRO A 208 13.62 6.26 26.33
CA PRO A 208 12.76 5.91 27.45
C PRO A 208 11.33 6.41 27.20
N TYR A 209 10.35 5.65 27.67
CA TYR A 209 8.95 6.02 27.65
C TYR A 209 8.27 5.54 28.93
N GLN A 210 7.57 6.45 29.59
CA GLN A 210 6.66 6.13 30.69
C GLN A 210 5.23 6.36 30.23
N THR A 211 4.32 5.49 30.68
CA THR A 211 2.91 5.62 30.34
C THR A 211 2.38 6.97 30.80
N GLY A 212 1.79 7.71 29.87
CA GLY A 212 1.28 9.06 30.11
C GLY A 212 2.21 10.18 29.65
N ASP A 213 3.46 9.90 29.28
CA ASP A 213 4.37 10.88 28.68
C ASP A 213 3.71 11.52 27.44
N THR A 214 3.71 12.84 27.42
CA THR A 214 3.18 13.66 26.31
C THR A 214 4.29 14.38 25.54
N ARG A 215 5.53 14.25 26.01
CA ARG A 215 6.75 14.78 25.38
C ARG A 215 7.96 14.03 25.91
N ILE A 216 8.90 13.71 25.03
CA ILE A 216 10.20 13.12 25.34
C ILE A 216 11.28 14.09 24.88
N THR A 217 12.30 14.32 25.72
CA THR A 217 13.39 15.28 25.42
C THR A 217 14.76 14.61 25.34
N GLU A 218 14.82 13.36 25.77
CA GLU A 218 15.96 12.48 25.72
C GLU A 218 16.35 12.22 24.27
N ALA A 219 17.65 12.36 23.98
CA ALA A 219 18.17 12.08 22.66
C ALA A 219 17.98 10.59 22.31
N PRO A 220 17.45 10.25 21.12
CA PRO A 220 17.32 8.87 20.70
C PRO A 220 18.68 8.14 20.67
N GLN A 221 18.75 6.99 21.30
CA GLN A 221 19.93 6.13 21.32
C GLN A 221 19.84 5.11 20.17
N ARG A 222 20.91 4.95 19.39
CA ARG A 222 20.94 3.96 18.29
C ARG A 222 21.04 2.54 18.86
N LEU A 223 20.11 1.67 18.46
CA LEU A 223 20.15 0.24 18.73
C LEU A 223 20.95 -0.50 17.65
N ALA A 224 20.54 -0.34 16.39
CA ALA A 224 21.06 -1.12 15.28
C ALA A 224 21.04 -0.31 13.97
N PRO A 225 22.05 -0.44 13.11
CA PRO A 225 22.00 0.10 11.76
C PRO A 225 21.06 -0.73 10.87
N LEU A 226 20.39 -0.06 9.92
CA LEU A 226 19.68 -0.68 8.80
C LEU A 226 20.10 0.00 7.49
N PRO A 227 19.96 -0.65 6.32
CA PRO A 227 20.31 -0.04 5.05
C PRO A 227 19.60 1.31 4.82
N GLY A 228 20.38 2.39 4.70
CA GLY A 228 19.86 3.78 4.66
C GLY A 228 20.45 4.72 3.61
N GLY A 229 21.51 4.34 2.89
CA GLY A 229 22.16 5.20 1.89
C GLY A 229 23.47 4.63 1.33
N PRO A 230 24.05 5.20 0.25
CA PRO A 230 23.69 6.47 -0.40
C PRO A 230 22.41 6.42 -1.26
N ILE A 231 21.90 5.22 -1.57
CA ILE A 231 20.61 5.00 -2.24
C ILE A 231 19.63 4.42 -1.22
N ASN A 232 18.42 4.99 -1.16
CA ASN A 232 17.35 4.55 -0.28
C ASN A 232 15.98 4.80 -0.92
N HIS A 233 15.65 4.05 -1.97
CA HIS A 233 14.38 4.25 -2.70
C HIS A 233 13.17 3.81 -1.88
N HIS A 234 13.15 2.57 -1.39
CA HIS A 234 12.21 2.15 -0.34
C HIS A 234 12.80 2.51 1.03
N TRP A 235 12.62 3.77 1.41
CA TRP A 235 13.24 4.37 2.59
C TRP A 235 12.52 4.03 3.90
N THR A 236 11.23 3.70 3.86
CA THR A 236 10.47 3.29 5.05
C THR A 236 11.07 2.04 5.67
N LYS A 237 10.98 1.94 6.99
CA LYS A 237 11.40 0.80 7.79
C LYS A 237 10.26 0.48 8.75
N SER A 238 9.53 -0.59 8.50
CA SER A 238 8.52 -1.06 9.45
C SER A 238 9.19 -1.69 10.66
N LEU A 239 8.46 -1.81 11.76
CA LEU A 239 9.00 -2.33 13.02
C LEU A 239 7.88 -2.98 13.83
N ILE A 240 8.11 -4.21 14.28
CA ILE A 240 7.25 -4.91 15.24
C ILE A 240 8.11 -5.66 16.25
N ALA A 241 7.70 -5.71 17.52
CA ALA A 241 8.37 -6.51 18.53
C ALA A 241 7.95 -7.98 18.47
N SER A 242 8.84 -8.89 18.85
CA SER A 242 8.44 -10.27 19.15
C SER A 242 7.43 -10.29 20.31
N PRO A 243 6.52 -11.27 20.38
CA PRO A 243 5.55 -11.38 21.48
C PRO A 243 6.20 -11.44 22.87
N ASP A 244 7.41 -11.99 22.97
CA ASP A 244 8.20 -12.08 24.20
C ASP A 244 9.01 -10.81 24.52
N GLY A 245 9.00 -9.79 23.63
CA GLY A 245 9.71 -8.53 23.82
C GLY A 245 11.24 -8.65 23.78
N THR A 246 11.80 -9.74 23.25
CA THR A 246 13.26 -9.92 23.18
C THR A 246 13.88 -9.46 21.85
N ARG A 247 13.08 -9.37 20.80
CA ARG A 247 13.52 -9.07 19.43
C ARG A 247 12.63 -8.03 18.77
N LEU A 248 13.18 -7.36 17.76
CA LEU A 248 12.43 -6.52 16.82
C LEU A 248 12.58 -7.10 15.42
N TYR A 249 11.51 -7.01 14.62
CA TYR A 249 11.51 -7.35 13.21
C TYR A 249 11.30 -6.09 12.38
N ALA A 250 12.24 -5.81 11.48
CA ALA A 250 12.24 -4.60 10.66
C ALA A 250 12.19 -4.92 9.17
N GLY A 251 11.14 -4.45 8.48
CA GLY A 251 11.04 -4.56 7.03
C GLY A 251 11.94 -3.54 6.33
N VAL A 252 12.75 -4.02 5.38
CA VAL A 252 13.68 -3.21 4.59
C VAL A 252 13.44 -3.46 3.10
N GLY A 253 12.83 -2.48 2.43
CA GLY A 253 12.58 -2.57 0.99
C GLY A 253 13.84 -2.44 0.13
N SER A 254 13.72 -2.86 -1.13
CA SER A 254 14.75 -2.78 -2.16
C SER A 254 15.16 -1.34 -2.49
N ASN A 255 16.32 -1.19 -3.11
CA ASN A 255 16.78 0.06 -3.69
C ASN A 255 16.28 0.28 -5.12
N SER A 256 15.64 -0.69 -5.75
CA SER A 256 15.15 -0.53 -7.11
C SER A 256 13.98 -1.46 -7.44
N ASN A 257 13.51 -1.43 -8.69
CA ASN A 257 12.38 -2.26 -9.08
C ASN A 257 12.75 -3.74 -9.14
N ILE A 258 13.88 -4.05 -9.79
CA ILE A 258 14.36 -5.40 -10.11
C ILE A 258 15.90 -5.52 -10.01
N ALA A 259 16.50 -4.87 -9.01
CA ALA A 259 17.94 -4.82 -8.76
C ALA A 259 18.79 -4.27 -9.94
N GLU A 260 18.28 -3.25 -10.66
CA GLU A 260 18.94 -2.65 -11.83
C GLU A 260 20.34 -2.07 -11.54
N SER A 261 20.62 -1.72 -10.29
CA SER A 261 21.95 -1.26 -9.82
C SER A 261 22.87 -2.41 -9.39
N GLY A 262 22.47 -3.66 -9.63
CA GLY A 262 23.15 -4.88 -9.21
C GLY A 262 22.86 -5.28 -7.77
N MET A 263 23.01 -6.58 -7.46
CA MET A 263 22.70 -7.13 -6.14
C MET A 263 23.56 -6.56 -5.00
N ALA A 264 24.74 -6.02 -5.29
CA ALA A 264 25.56 -5.35 -4.28
C ALA A 264 24.87 -4.09 -3.72
N ALA A 265 24.11 -3.36 -4.54
CA ALA A 265 23.32 -2.21 -4.09
C ALA A 265 22.07 -2.62 -3.28
N GLU A 266 21.74 -3.91 -3.28
CA GLU A 266 20.60 -4.52 -2.59
C GLU A 266 21.03 -5.30 -1.34
N ALA A 267 22.29 -5.18 -0.90
CA ALA A 267 22.79 -5.85 0.28
C ALA A 267 21.93 -5.53 1.52
N GLY A 268 21.39 -6.57 2.15
CA GLY A 268 20.49 -6.44 3.30
C GLY A 268 19.13 -5.80 2.99
N ARG A 269 18.74 -5.72 1.71
CA ARG A 269 17.45 -5.14 1.28
C ARG A 269 16.54 -6.21 0.69
N ALA A 270 15.29 -5.82 0.44
CA ALA A 270 14.20 -6.71 0.07
C ALA A 270 14.06 -7.87 1.08
N ALA A 271 14.05 -7.50 2.36
CA ALA A 271 14.21 -8.43 3.47
C ALA A 271 13.49 -7.94 4.73
N ILE A 272 13.20 -8.87 5.63
CA ILE A 272 12.88 -8.59 7.03
C ILE A 272 14.13 -8.91 7.86
N HIS A 273 14.54 -7.99 8.70
CA HIS A 273 15.65 -8.15 9.64
C HIS A 273 15.13 -8.47 11.02
N GLU A 274 15.77 -9.40 11.71
CA GLU A 274 15.58 -9.64 13.14
C GLU A 274 16.72 -8.95 13.90
N ILE A 275 16.36 -8.23 14.97
CA ILE A 275 17.28 -7.45 15.80
C ILE A 275 17.09 -7.90 17.25
N ASP A 276 18.16 -8.37 17.87
CA ASP A 276 18.19 -8.67 19.31
C ASP A 276 18.22 -7.36 20.10
N ILE A 277 17.23 -7.17 20.99
CA ILE A 277 17.08 -5.89 21.72
C ILE A 277 18.22 -5.66 22.72
N ALA A 278 18.73 -6.72 23.35
CA ALA A 278 19.74 -6.60 24.39
C ALA A 278 21.11 -6.20 23.83
N THR A 279 21.44 -6.67 22.62
CA THR A 279 22.77 -6.54 22.02
C THR A 279 22.80 -5.65 20.77
N GLY A 280 21.65 -5.35 20.17
CA GLY A 280 21.56 -4.66 18.88
C GLY A 280 22.07 -5.49 17.70
N ARG A 281 22.31 -6.80 17.88
CA ARG A 281 22.75 -7.69 16.81
C ARG A 281 21.63 -7.89 15.80
N THR A 282 21.96 -7.73 14.52
CA THR A 282 21.01 -7.83 13.41
C THR A 282 21.35 -8.99 12.49
N ARG A 283 20.33 -9.70 12.01
CA ARG A 283 20.44 -10.67 10.91
C ARG A 283 19.26 -10.54 9.95
N VAL A 284 19.43 -11.03 8.72
CA VAL A 284 18.30 -11.24 7.80
C VAL A 284 17.48 -12.42 8.31
N PHE A 285 16.21 -12.18 8.61
CA PHE A 285 15.24 -13.20 9.00
C PHE A 285 14.61 -13.85 7.76
N ALA A 286 14.18 -13.05 6.79
CA ALA A 286 13.64 -13.51 5.52
C ALA A 286 14.04 -12.56 4.39
N SER A 287 14.12 -13.07 3.16
CA SER A 287 14.62 -12.33 1.99
C SER A 287 13.76 -12.55 0.75
N GLY A 288 14.03 -11.79 -0.32
CA GLY A 288 13.24 -11.87 -1.55
C GLY A 288 11.84 -11.26 -1.44
N LEU A 289 11.62 -10.41 -0.43
CA LEU A 289 10.39 -9.64 -0.20
C LEU A 289 10.69 -8.22 -0.70
N ARG A 290 10.25 -7.81 -1.88
CA ARG A 290 10.68 -6.52 -2.50
C ARG A 290 10.53 -5.32 -1.57
N ASN A 291 9.38 -5.18 -0.92
CA ASN A 291 9.11 -4.09 0.02
C ASN A 291 8.10 -4.54 1.09
N PRO A 292 8.54 -5.24 2.16
CA PRO A 292 7.68 -5.71 3.24
C PRO A 292 7.39 -4.54 4.19
N VAL A 293 6.21 -3.93 4.06
CA VAL A 293 5.86 -2.73 4.82
C VAL A 293 4.98 -3.11 6.01
N GLY A 294 3.77 -3.62 5.76
CA GLY A 294 2.88 -4.05 6.83
C GLY A 294 3.36 -5.34 7.46
N MET A 295 3.40 -5.43 8.79
CA MET A 295 3.74 -6.66 9.50
C MET A 295 2.92 -6.78 10.78
N ASP A 296 2.46 -7.99 11.06
CA ASP A 296 1.78 -8.32 12.31
C ASP A 296 1.90 -9.81 12.64
N TRP A 297 1.68 -10.16 13.91
CA TRP A 297 1.65 -11.54 14.37
C TRP A 297 0.23 -12.10 14.26
N GLN A 298 0.09 -13.18 13.49
CA GLN A 298 -1.18 -13.86 13.32
C GLN A 298 -1.58 -14.53 14.64
N PRO A 299 -2.73 -14.18 15.24
CA PRO A 299 -3.02 -14.48 16.64
C PRO A 299 -3.24 -15.97 16.95
N GLN A 300 -3.70 -16.77 15.99
CA GLN A 300 -3.96 -18.20 16.20
C GLN A 300 -2.75 -19.09 15.94
N SER A 301 -1.89 -18.71 15.00
CA SER A 301 -0.72 -19.47 14.55
C SER A 301 0.59 -18.96 15.16
N GLY A 302 0.62 -17.72 15.65
CA GLY A 302 1.82 -17.05 16.14
C GLY A 302 2.84 -16.72 15.06
N GLN A 303 2.49 -16.87 13.78
CA GLN A 303 3.41 -16.59 12.67
C GLN A 303 3.48 -15.10 12.39
N LEU A 304 4.66 -14.61 12.02
CA LEU A 304 4.82 -13.27 11.44
C LEU A 304 4.19 -13.26 10.06
N TRP A 305 3.37 -12.27 9.76
CA TRP A 305 2.88 -12.00 8.41
C TRP A 305 3.39 -10.67 7.90
N ALA A 306 3.53 -10.55 6.59
CA ALA A 306 3.93 -9.30 5.95
C ALA A 306 3.08 -9.00 4.72
N ALA A 307 2.71 -7.71 4.53
CA ALA A 307 2.21 -7.17 3.28
C ALA A 307 3.39 -6.60 2.46
N VAL A 308 3.48 -7.02 1.19
CA VAL A 308 4.63 -6.74 0.33
C VAL A 308 4.18 -6.08 -0.97
N ASN A 309 4.84 -4.96 -1.34
CA ASN A 309 4.63 -4.36 -2.67
C ASN A 309 5.53 -5.01 -3.71
N GLU A 310 4.93 -5.46 -4.79
CA GLU A 310 5.61 -6.16 -5.86
C GLU A 310 6.20 -5.22 -6.93
N ARG A 311 6.90 -5.82 -7.89
CA ARG A 311 7.60 -5.13 -8.97
C ARG A 311 6.64 -4.50 -9.98
N ASP A 312 7.13 -3.41 -10.54
CA ASP A 312 6.45 -2.61 -11.53
C ASP A 312 6.82 -3.04 -12.96
N MET A 313 6.15 -2.44 -13.95
CA MET A 313 6.51 -2.48 -15.38
C MET A 313 6.34 -3.85 -16.06
N LEU A 314 5.31 -4.61 -15.65
CA LEU A 314 4.91 -5.87 -16.30
C LEU A 314 3.47 -5.84 -16.86
N GLY A 315 2.86 -4.65 -16.94
CA GLY A 315 1.49 -4.45 -17.42
C GLY A 315 0.56 -3.98 -16.30
N SER A 316 -0.70 -3.73 -16.64
CA SER A 316 -1.71 -3.27 -15.67
C SER A 316 -2.22 -4.40 -14.75
N ASP A 317 -2.08 -5.66 -15.18
CA ASP A 317 -2.64 -6.80 -14.44
C ASP A 317 -1.60 -7.70 -13.78
N LEU A 318 -0.32 -7.32 -13.86
CA LEU A 318 0.81 -8.04 -13.29
C LEU A 318 1.81 -7.04 -12.68
N VAL A 319 2.36 -7.23 -11.47
CA VAL A 319 2.27 -8.38 -10.55
C VAL A 319 1.36 -8.02 -9.36
N PRO A 320 0.58 -8.96 -8.79
CA PRO A 320 -0.14 -8.69 -7.55
C PRO A 320 0.81 -8.38 -6.39
N ASP A 321 0.49 -7.33 -5.63
CA ASP A 321 0.96 -7.24 -4.25
C ASP A 321 0.40 -8.43 -3.47
N TYR A 322 1.01 -8.78 -2.35
CA TYR A 322 0.60 -9.94 -1.58
C TYR A 322 0.76 -9.74 -0.08
N MET A 323 0.09 -10.60 0.68
CA MET A 323 0.45 -10.88 2.07
C MET A 323 0.81 -12.34 2.24
N THR A 324 1.73 -12.63 3.16
CA THR A 324 2.24 -13.99 3.36
C THR A 324 2.78 -14.18 4.77
N SER A 325 2.67 -15.41 5.28
CA SER A 325 3.40 -15.90 6.44
C SER A 325 4.91 -15.89 6.15
N VAL A 326 5.68 -15.35 7.09
CA VAL A 326 7.12 -15.15 6.97
C VAL A 326 7.86 -16.28 7.70
N ARG A 327 8.72 -16.99 6.97
CA ARG A 327 9.53 -18.10 7.52
C ARG A 327 10.96 -17.66 7.75
N ASP A 328 11.54 -18.08 8.88
CA ASP A 328 12.97 -17.88 9.14
C ASP A 328 13.81 -18.56 8.04
N GLY A 329 14.73 -17.82 7.44
CA GLY A 329 15.53 -18.23 6.29
C GLY A 329 14.77 -18.28 4.96
N GLY A 330 13.49 -17.88 4.93
CA GLY A 330 12.65 -17.93 3.73
C GLY A 330 13.13 -17.00 2.61
N PHE A 331 12.97 -17.45 1.36
CA PHE A 331 13.23 -16.65 0.15
C PHE A 331 11.95 -16.56 -0.71
N TYR A 332 11.46 -15.35 -0.94
CA TYR A 332 10.16 -15.08 -1.60
C TYR A 332 10.28 -14.62 -3.06
N GLY A 333 11.43 -14.89 -3.69
CA GLY A 333 11.61 -14.80 -5.14
C GLY A 333 12.25 -13.52 -5.66
N TRP A 334 12.01 -12.35 -5.04
CA TRP A 334 12.60 -11.10 -5.55
C TRP A 334 14.15 -11.13 -5.52
N PRO A 335 14.85 -10.64 -6.56
CA PRO A 335 14.32 -10.04 -7.78
C PRO A 335 14.02 -11.06 -8.89
N TYR A 336 14.47 -12.31 -8.76
CA TYR A 336 14.54 -13.28 -9.85
C TYR A 336 13.18 -13.83 -10.32
N SER A 337 12.21 -13.95 -9.41
CA SER A 337 10.87 -14.41 -9.72
C SER A 337 9.80 -13.66 -8.96
N TYR A 338 8.57 -13.70 -9.47
CA TYR A 338 7.38 -13.17 -8.82
C TYR A 338 6.41 -14.30 -8.50
N PHE A 339 5.66 -14.14 -7.41
CA PHE A 339 4.59 -15.05 -7.00
C PHE A 339 4.99 -16.55 -7.12
N GLY A 340 6.09 -16.93 -6.46
CA GLY A 340 6.69 -18.27 -6.58
C GLY A 340 7.71 -18.38 -7.72
N ALA A 341 7.59 -19.43 -8.53
CA ALA A 341 8.60 -19.80 -9.53
C ALA A 341 8.46 -19.09 -10.89
N HIS A 342 7.67 -18.00 -11.00
CA HIS A 342 7.53 -17.27 -12.26
C HIS A 342 8.78 -16.41 -12.51
N LEU A 343 9.65 -16.87 -13.41
CA LEU A 343 10.87 -16.17 -13.80
C LEU A 343 10.56 -14.74 -14.30
N ASP A 344 11.29 -13.76 -13.80
CA ASP A 344 11.35 -12.42 -14.39
C ASP A 344 12.51 -12.35 -15.41
N PRO A 345 12.24 -12.37 -16.72
CA PRO A 345 13.30 -12.41 -17.73
C PRO A 345 14.10 -11.11 -17.82
N ARG A 346 13.66 -10.03 -17.16
CA ARG A 346 14.33 -8.72 -17.15
C ARG A 346 15.56 -8.72 -16.25
N VAL A 347 15.63 -9.61 -15.26
CA VAL A 347 16.75 -9.69 -14.31
C VAL A 347 17.94 -10.41 -14.93
N LYS A 348 19.12 -9.80 -14.86
CA LYS A 348 20.36 -10.33 -15.45
C LYS A 348 21.52 -10.31 -14.43
N PRO A 349 22.32 -11.40 -14.36
CA PRO A 349 22.08 -12.70 -14.98
C PRO A 349 20.88 -13.44 -14.34
N PRO A 350 20.19 -14.34 -15.06
CA PRO A 350 19.14 -15.16 -14.47
C PRO A 350 19.71 -16.11 -13.40
N ARG A 351 18.89 -16.48 -12.42
CA ARG A 351 19.24 -17.41 -11.32
C ARG A 351 18.15 -18.48 -11.16
N PRO A 352 18.01 -19.41 -12.13
CA PRO A 352 16.91 -20.39 -12.15
C PRO A 352 16.86 -21.27 -10.89
N GLU A 353 18.00 -21.52 -10.25
CA GLU A 353 18.09 -22.26 -9.00
C GLU A 353 17.45 -21.51 -7.81
N LEU A 354 17.50 -20.18 -7.80
CA LEU A 354 16.82 -19.36 -6.79
C LEU A 354 15.33 -19.23 -7.11
N VAL A 355 14.97 -19.15 -8.40
CA VAL A 355 13.57 -19.17 -8.84
C VAL A 355 12.87 -20.46 -8.39
N ALA A 356 13.54 -21.60 -8.49
CA ALA A 356 13.00 -22.88 -8.05
C ALA A 356 12.84 -23.00 -6.52
N GLN A 357 13.55 -22.18 -5.73
CA GLN A 357 13.47 -22.15 -4.26
C GLN A 357 12.47 -21.13 -3.73
N ALA A 358 11.92 -20.27 -4.60
CA ALA A 358 11.04 -19.19 -4.20
C ALA A 358 9.76 -19.72 -3.55
N ILE A 359 9.50 -19.28 -2.33
CA ILE A 359 8.25 -19.54 -1.62
C ILE A 359 7.13 -18.77 -2.34
N VAL A 360 6.05 -19.48 -2.66
CA VAL A 360 4.83 -18.87 -3.20
C VAL A 360 4.16 -18.07 -2.08
N PRO A 361 3.85 -16.77 -2.28
CA PRO A 361 3.08 -16.00 -1.32
C PRO A 361 1.71 -16.61 -1.04
N ASP A 362 1.24 -16.53 0.20
CA ASP A 362 0.00 -17.20 0.61
C ASP A 362 -1.28 -16.55 0.05
N TYR A 363 -1.26 -15.23 -0.23
CA TYR A 363 -2.46 -14.52 -0.65
C TYR A 363 -2.17 -13.27 -1.49
N ALA A 364 -2.78 -13.16 -2.67
CA ALA A 364 -2.68 -11.98 -3.53
C ALA A 364 -3.67 -10.88 -3.12
N LEU A 365 -3.17 -9.66 -3.00
CA LEU A 365 -3.94 -8.46 -2.65
C LEU A 365 -4.38 -7.65 -3.89
N GLY A 366 -3.98 -8.09 -5.07
CA GLY A 366 -4.29 -7.45 -6.36
C GLY A 366 -3.09 -6.70 -6.95
N PRO A 367 -3.08 -6.49 -8.29
CA PRO A 367 -2.00 -5.78 -8.98
C PRO A 367 -1.96 -4.32 -8.57
N HIS A 368 -0.77 -3.84 -8.24
CA HIS A 368 -0.45 -2.41 -8.04
C HIS A 368 -1.19 -1.71 -6.89
N THR A 369 -1.76 -2.45 -5.93
CA THR A 369 -2.58 -1.86 -4.86
C THR A 369 -1.80 -0.96 -3.90
N ALA A 370 -0.47 -1.09 -3.85
CA ALA A 370 0.42 -0.52 -2.86
C ALA A 370 -0.08 -0.82 -1.44
N SER A 371 -0.20 -2.10 -1.10
CA SER A 371 -0.60 -2.56 0.23
C SER A 371 0.50 -2.26 1.27
N LEU A 372 0.26 -1.31 2.18
CA LEU A 372 1.25 -0.80 3.13
C LEU A 372 0.96 -1.18 4.59
N GLY A 373 -0.31 -1.15 5.02
CA GLY A 373 -0.72 -1.53 6.37
C GLY A 373 -1.12 -3.00 6.43
N LEU A 374 -0.86 -3.65 7.57
CA LEU A 374 -1.37 -4.97 7.91
C LEU A 374 -1.54 -5.04 9.42
N VAL A 375 -2.75 -5.36 9.88
CA VAL A 375 -3.05 -5.66 11.29
C VAL A 375 -4.10 -6.78 11.35
N PHE A 376 -3.92 -7.75 12.24
CA PHE A 376 -4.95 -8.73 12.56
C PHE A 376 -5.93 -8.16 13.56
N TYR A 377 -7.22 -8.42 13.34
CA TYR A 377 -8.27 -7.86 14.18
C TYR A 377 -8.75 -8.89 15.21
N ASP A 378 -8.42 -8.67 16.49
CA ASP A 378 -8.95 -9.45 17.62
C ASP A 378 -9.81 -8.60 18.59
N GLY A 379 -10.23 -7.41 18.14
CA GLY A 379 -11.10 -6.54 18.93
C GLY A 379 -12.51 -7.13 19.11
N ALA A 380 -13.14 -6.87 20.26
CA ALA A 380 -14.51 -7.31 20.52
C ALA A 380 -15.58 -6.42 19.84
N LEU A 381 -15.21 -5.20 19.43
CA LEU A 381 -16.15 -4.19 18.94
C LEU A 381 -16.76 -4.55 17.57
N MET A 382 -15.99 -5.20 16.70
CA MET A 382 -16.40 -5.57 15.34
C MET A 382 -16.10 -7.06 15.10
N PRO A 383 -16.83 -7.99 15.74
CA PRO A 383 -16.56 -9.42 15.67
C PRO A 383 -16.64 -10.00 14.24
N GLN A 384 -17.29 -9.29 13.31
CA GLN A 384 -17.28 -9.64 11.88
C GLN A 384 -15.89 -9.61 11.23
N PHE A 385 -14.90 -8.96 11.88
CA PHE A 385 -13.52 -8.92 11.45
C PHE A 385 -12.60 -9.83 12.27
N ALA A 386 -13.13 -10.55 13.26
CA ALA A 386 -12.34 -11.36 14.17
C ALA A 386 -11.37 -12.28 13.40
N HIS A 387 -10.11 -12.28 13.84
CA HIS A 387 -9.01 -13.09 13.35
C HIS A 387 -8.54 -12.83 11.92
N GLY A 388 -9.24 -12.01 11.15
CA GLY A 388 -8.83 -11.66 9.80
C GLY A 388 -7.88 -10.47 9.77
N ALA A 389 -7.33 -10.20 8.59
CA ALA A 389 -6.36 -9.13 8.39
C ALA A 389 -7.04 -7.89 7.78
N LEU A 390 -6.75 -6.72 8.34
CA LEU A 390 -7.07 -5.42 7.75
C LEU A 390 -5.84 -4.88 7.02
N ILE A 391 -6.02 -4.48 5.77
CA ILE A 391 -4.93 -4.05 4.88
C ILE A 391 -5.20 -2.63 4.38
N GLY A 392 -4.25 -1.73 4.63
CA GLY A 392 -4.27 -0.37 4.08
C GLY A 392 -3.66 -0.36 2.68
N GLN A 393 -4.45 -0.04 1.64
CA GLN A 393 -4.02 0.02 0.25
C GLN A 393 -3.86 1.46 -0.23
N HIS A 394 -2.61 1.89 -0.40
CA HIS A 394 -2.22 3.27 -0.74
C HIS A 394 -2.60 3.67 -2.16
N GLY A 395 -2.73 2.69 -3.05
CA GLY A 395 -3.23 2.87 -4.40
C GLY A 395 -2.16 3.01 -5.49
N SER A 396 -2.52 2.56 -6.69
CA SER A 396 -1.63 2.41 -7.84
C SER A 396 -1.25 3.73 -8.49
N TRP A 397 -0.02 3.83 -8.97
CA TRP A 397 0.43 4.89 -9.89
C TRP A 397 0.72 4.36 -11.30
N ASN A 398 0.75 3.04 -11.49
CA ASN A 398 1.24 2.33 -12.68
C ASN A 398 0.18 1.33 -13.23
N ARG A 399 -1.11 1.62 -13.04
CA ARG A 399 -2.23 0.81 -13.52
C ARG A 399 -3.34 1.68 -14.10
N THR A 400 -4.01 1.21 -15.15
CA THR A 400 -5.22 1.86 -15.68
C THR A 400 -6.35 0.84 -15.93
N PRO A 401 -7.52 0.96 -15.29
CA PRO A 401 -7.86 1.93 -14.24
C PRO A 401 -7.09 1.68 -12.93
N PRO A 402 -6.97 2.69 -12.04
CA PRO A 402 -6.29 2.53 -10.76
C PRO A 402 -6.85 1.40 -9.88
N SER A 403 -6.00 0.84 -9.02
CA SER A 403 -6.34 -0.13 -7.96
C SER A 403 -5.92 0.39 -6.59
N GLY A 404 -6.45 -0.20 -5.51
CA GLY A 404 -6.22 0.25 -4.12
C GLY A 404 -7.09 1.45 -3.72
N TYR A 405 -6.50 2.44 -3.02
CA TYR A 405 -7.19 3.61 -2.47
C TYR A 405 -8.33 3.23 -1.50
N LYS A 406 -8.04 2.29 -0.60
CA LYS A 406 -9.05 1.71 0.29
C LYS A 406 -8.40 0.97 1.46
N VAL A 407 -9.22 0.61 2.44
CA VAL A 407 -8.90 -0.43 3.42
C VAL A 407 -9.74 -1.66 3.10
N VAL A 408 -9.11 -2.83 3.06
CA VAL A 408 -9.79 -4.12 2.85
C VAL A 408 -9.63 -5.02 4.06
N PHE A 409 -10.56 -5.94 4.24
CA PHE A 409 -10.54 -7.04 5.18
C PHE A 409 -10.37 -8.35 4.43
N VAL A 410 -9.38 -9.17 4.82
CA VAL A 410 -9.24 -10.55 4.36
C VAL A 410 -9.65 -11.49 5.48
N PRO A 411 -10.69 -12.34 5.29
CA PRO A 411 -11.08 -13.28 6.31
C PRO A 411 -10.05 -14.38 6.50
N PHE A 412 -9.93 -14.88 7.73
CA PHE A 412 -9.06 -15.99 8.08
C PHE A 412 -9.86 -17.08 8.81
N GLU A 413 -9.50 -18.33 8.56
CA GLU A 413 -9.97 -19.50 9.28
C GLU A 413 -8.76 -20.36 9.66
N ASN A 414 -8.66 -20.77 10.93
CA ASN A 414 -7.57 -21.63 11.43
C ASN A 414 -6.16 -21.11 11.10
N GLY A 415 -5.95 -19.79 11.19
CA GLY A 415 -4.65 -19.19 10.92
C GLY A 415 -4.31 -18.98 9.43
N GLN A 416 -5.24 -19.28 8.52
CA GLN A 416 -5.03 -19.19 7.08
C GLN A 416 -6.07 -18.26 6.42
N PRO A 417 -5.68 -17.48 5.38
CA PRO A 417 -6.62 -16.62 4.68
C PRO A 417 -7.62 -17.42 3.86
N VAL A 418 -8.86 -16.93 3.75
CA VAL A 418 -9.93 -17.54 2.96
C VAL A 418 -10.68 -16.49 2.16
N GLY A 419 -11.33 -16.91 1.07
CA GLY A 419 -12.20 -16.05 0.27
C GLY A 419 -11.50 -14.84 -0.37
N LEU A 420 -12.32 -13.90 -0.88
CA LEU A 420 -11.84 -12.64 -1.47
C LEU A 420 -11.80 -11.50 -0.43
N PRO A 421 -10.97 -10.47 -0.64
CA PRO A 421 -10.96 -9.29 0.20
C PRO A 421 -12.31 -8.56 0.16
N ARG A 422 -12.70 -7.96 1.27
CA ARG A 422 -13.92 -7.16 1.41
C ARG A 422 -13.56 -5.72 1.72
N ASP A 423 -14.18 -4.78 1.03
CA ASP A 423 -13.94 -3.36 1.29
C ASP A 423 -14.46 -2.97 2.69
N VAL A 424 -13.64 -2.25 3.47
CA VAL A 424 -13.98 -1.72 4.81
C VAL A 424 -14.13 -0.20 4.77
N LEU A 425 -13.22 0.48 4.07
CA LEU A 425 -13.20 1.93 3.95
C LEU A 425 -12.77 2.33 2.53
N THR A 426 -13.60 3.10 1.83
CA THR A 426 -13.43 3.47 0.42
C THR A 426 -13.62 4.97 0.22
N GLY A 427 -13.75 5.45 -1.03
CA GLY A 427 -14.03 6.87 -1.31
C GLY A 427 -12.81 7.80 -1.24
N PHE A 428 -11.61 7.24 -1.07
CA PHE A 428 -10.34 7.96 -1.11
C PHE A 428 -9.99 8.48 -2.52
N LEU A 429 -10.55 7.86 -3.55
CA LEU A 429 -10.39 8.24 -4.95
C LEU A 429 -11.72 8.82 -5.46
N GLY A 430 -11.65 9.96 -6.15
CA GLY A 430 -12.81 10.62 -6.76
C GLY A 430 -13.49 9.75 -7.82
N GLU A 431 -14.75 10.06 -8.15
CA GLU A 431 -15.56 9.26 -9.09
C GLU A 431 -14.91 9.13 -10.47
N GLY A 432 -14.23 10.19 -10.93
CA GLY A 432 -13.47 10.19 -12.19
C GLY A 432 -12.12 9.48 -12.12
N GLN A 433 -11.68 9.06 -10.93
CA GLN A 433 -10.40 8.38 -10.66
C GLN A 433 -9.13 9.20 -10.91
N ASP A 434 -9.27 10.46 -11.35
CA ASP A 434 -8.16 11.37 -11.60
C ASP A 434 -7.63 12.05 -10.35
N ASP A 435 -8.41 12.11 -9.27
CA ASP A 435 -8.09 12.83 -8.04
C ASP A 435 -8.16 11.90 -6.83
N ALA A 436 -7.07 11.83 -6.06
CA ALA A 436 -7.00 11.17 -4.75
C ALA A 436 -7.20 12.20 -3.64
N TYR A 437 -8.28 12.04 -2.89
CA TYR A 437 -8.57 12.82 -1.68
C TYR A 437 -7.73 12.37 -0.49
N GLY A 438 -7.43 11.07 -0.44
CA GLY A 438 -6.56 10.49 0.55
C GLY A 438 -5.93 9.20 0.04
N ARG A 439 -4.99 8.64 0.81
CA ARG A 439 -4.33 7.36 0.50
C ARG A 439 -4.02 6.61 1.80
N PRO A 440 -4.70 5.48 2.06
CA PRO A 440 -4.47 4.68 3.27
C PRO A 440 -3.03 4.15 3.38
N VAL A 441 -2.45 4.22 4.58
CA VAL A 441 -1.10 3.72 4.88
C VAL A 441 -1.14 2.70 6.02
N GLY A 442 -0.74 3.09 7.24
CA GLY A 442 -0.82 2.25 8.43
C GLY A 442 -2.27 2.06 8.88
N VAL A 443 -2.58 0.85 9.34
CA VAL A 443 -3.86 0.47 9.93
C VAL A 443 -3.57 -0.15 11.29
N GLU A 444 -4.31 0.25 12.31
CA GLU A 444 -4.13 -0.21 13.69
C GLU A 444 -5.48 -0.44 14.36
N VAL A 445 -5.50 -1.26 15.41
CA VAL A 445 -6.68 -1.46 16.25
C VAL A 445 -6.54 -0.61 17.52
N ALA A 446 -7.43 0.36 17.70
CA ALA A 446 -7.50 1.16 18.90
C ALA A 446 -7.83 0.29 20.12
N ARG A 447 -7.52 0.79 21.33
CA ARG A 447 -7.75 0.07 22.59
C ARG A 447 -9.20 -0.37 22.80
N ASP A 448 -10.16 0.38 22.27
CA ASP A 448 -11.59 0.09 22.32
C ASP A 448 -12.08 -0.84 21.19
N GLY A 449 -11.19 -1.28 20.30
CA GLY A 449 -11.49 -2.12 19.15
C GLY A 449 -11.90 -1.35 17.89
N ALA A 450 -11.86 -0.01 17.87
CA ALA A 450 -12.04 0.75 16.64
C ALA A 450 -10.86 0.54 15.68
N ILE A 451 -11.10 0.69 14.37
CA ILE A 451 -10.02 0.62 13.37
C ILE A 451 -9.52 2.03 13.10
N LEU A 452 -8.22 2.25 13.22
CA LEU A 452 -7.56 3.52 12.88
C LEU A 452 -6.82 3.38 11.55
N VAL A 453 -6.89 4.42 10.71
CA VAL A 453 -6.30 4.43 9.37
C VAL A 453 -5.55 5.73 9.16
N ALA A 454 -4.23 5.65 8.95
CA ALA A 454 -3.43 6.80 8.53
C ALA A 454 -3.69 7.13 7.06
N ASP A 455 -3.85 8.42 6.77
CA ASP A 455 -4.08 8.96 5.44
C ASP A 455 -3.11 10.10 5.15
N ASP A 456 -2.08 9.81 4.36
CA ASP A 456 -0.94 10.71 4.17
C ASP A 456 -1.22 11.87 3.21
N VAL A 457 -2.07 11.67 2.21
CA VAL A 457 -2.54 12.72 1.30
C VAL A 457 -3.64 13.55 1.94
N GLY A 458 -4.53 12.89 2.70
CA GLY A 458 -5.61 13.55 3.41
C GLY A 458 -5.18 14.27 4.68
N ASN A 459 -3.94 14.06 5.14
CA ASN A 459 -3.41 14.64 6.38
C ASN A 459 -4.29 14.35 7.59
N ALA A 460 -4.79 13.11 7.67
CA ALA A 460 -5.77 12.68 8.66
C ALA A 460 -5.46 11.30 9.23
N VAL A 461 -6.03 11.02 10.40
CA VAL A 461 -6.26 9.67 10.91
C VAL A 461 -7.77 9.46 10.95
N TRP A 462 -8.24 8.43 10.26
CA TRP A 462 -9.65 8.04 10.24
C TRP A 462 -9.92 6.98 11.30
N ARG A 463 -11.08 7.05 11.95
CA ARG A 463 -11.55 6.06 12.91
C ARG A 463 -12.83 5.42 12.42
N VAL A 464 -12.85 4.09 12.35
CA VAL A 464 -13.98 3.29 11.90
C VAL A 464 -14.56 2.50 13.06
N THR A 465 -15.87 2.58 13.24
CA THR A 465 -16.64 1.91 14.31
C THR A 465 -17.95 1.37 13.75
N PRO A 466 -18.69 0.53 14.50
CA PRO A 466 -20.06 0.18 14.13
C PRO A 466 -20.94 1.42 13.96
N ALA A 467 -21.79 1.42 12.93
CA ALA A 467 -22.88 2.37 12.85
C ALA A 467 -23.88 2.09 13.98
N ALA A 468 -24.51 3.13 14.53
CA ALA A 468 -25.60 2.92 15.47
C ALA A 468 -26.70 2.11 14.76
N THR A 469 -27.14 1.00 15.36
CA THR A 469 -28.36 0.33 14.92
C THR A 469 -29.48 1.35 14.97
N PRO A 470 -30.26 1.57 13.90
CA PRO A 470 -31.45 2.39 14.00
C PRO A 470 -32.28 1.84 15.15
N SER A 471 -32.48 2.64 16.20
CA SER A 471 -33.41 2.26 17.27
C SER A 471 -34.71 1.89 16.59
N GLU A 472 -35.18 0.66 16.82
CA GLU A 472 -36.54 0.27 16.46
C GLU A 472 -37.44 1.35 17.08
N ALA A 473 -38.14 2.10 16.22
CA ALA A 473 -39.04 3.13 16.71
C ALA A 473 -40.02 2.47 17.67
N PRO A 474 -40.25 3.01 18.88
CA PRO A 474 -41.21 2.42 19.79
C PRO A 474 -42.54 2.26 19.05
N ALA A 475 -43.07 1.04 19.04
CA ALA A 475 -44.35 0.74 18.43
C ALA A 475 -45.37 1.80 18.90
N PRO A 476 -46.17 2.39 18.00
CA PRO A 476 -47.17 3.37 18.39
C PRO A 476 -48.03 2.76 19.49
N ALA A 477 -48.10 3.44 20.63
CA ALA A 477 -48.91 3.02 21.75
C ALA A 477 -50.33 2.72 21.23
N ALA A 478 -50.78 1.48 21.45
CA ALA A 478 -52.12 1.07 21.06
C ALA A 478 -53.13 2.04 21.69
N SER A 479 -53.84 2.78 20.84
CA SER A 479 -54.91 3.65 21.27
C SER A 479 -56.13 2.80 21.67
N ARG A 480 -56.24 2.57 22.98
CA ARG A 480 -57.41 2.10 23.77
C ARG A 480 -58.05 0.76 23.42
#